data_AF-A0A392MY41-F1
#
_entry.id   AF-A0A392MY41-F1
#
_cell.length_a   1.000
_cell.length_b   1.000
_cell.length_c   1.000
_cell.angle_alpha   90.00
_cell.angle_beta   90.00
_cell.angle_gamma   90.00
#
_symmetry.space_group_name_H-M   'P 1'
#
loop_
_entity.id
_entity.type
_entity.pdbx_description
1 polymer ?
#
loop_
_entity_poly.entity_id
_entity_poly.type
_entity_poly.pdbx_seq_one_letter_code
_entity_poly.pdbx_strand_id
1 'polypeptide(L)'
;MYASSDNFLKVSQNQSPTGFCIDLFNEIREILSDQYSGLPYRFYPLNASYDSILLKVIDETYDAVVADITILADRSRNLSFTQPYTESGLSLMFPVETEDSAWLFMKPFSWEMWIATIGILIYTMIIIWFLEHRLNPEFGGPLKTQISNTLWFAFSSLFSVH
;
A
#
# COMPACT_ATOMS: atom_id res chain seq x y z
N MET A 1 -5.87 -12.55 0.43
CA MET A 1 -7.18 -12.16 -0.15
C MET A 1 -8.31 -12.78 0.67
N TYR A 2 -8.40 -12.45 1.96
CA TYR A 2 -9.55 -12.82 2.82
C TYR A 2 -10.36 -11.58 3.24
N ALA A 3 -9.80 -10.37 3.14
CA ALA A 3 -10.45 -9.17 3.65
C ALA A 3 -11.45 -8.49 2.70
N SER A 4 -11.46 -8.82 1.40
CA SER A 4 -12.36 -8.17 0.44
C SER A 4 -13.74 -8.82 0.44
N SER A 5 -13.84 -10.15 0.34
CA SER A 5 -15.13 -10.88 0.30
C SER A 5 -15.94 -10.70 1.59
N ASP A 6 -15.27 -10.65 2.74
CA ASP A 6 -15.92 -10.58 4.05
C ASP A 6 -16.77 -9.32 4.23
N ASN A 7 -16.47 -8.23 3.51
CA ASN A 7 -17.29 -7.01 3.55
C ASN A 7 -18.50 -7.09 2.60
N PHE A 8 -18.37 -7.81 1.48
CA PHE A 8 -19.42 -7.89 0.47
C PHE A 8 -20.51 -8.91 0.81
N LEU A 9 -20.14 -10.06 1.39
CA LEU A 9 -21.08 -11.11 1.73
C LEU A 9 -20.55 -11.97 2.88
N LYS A 10 -21.32 -12.08 3.95
CA LYS A 10 -21.09 -12.99 5.09
C LYS A 10 -22.18 -14.04 5.12
N VAL A 11 -21.79 -15.29 4.90
CA VAL A 11 -22.70 -16.43 4.83
C VAL A 11 -22.36 -17.42 5.95
N SER A 12 -23.33 -17.73 6.79
CA SER A 12 -23.22 -18.73 7.87
C SER A 12 -24.41 -19.67 7.81
N GLN A 13 -24.18 -20.97 8.04
CA GLN A 13 -25.20 -22.02 7.85
C GLN A 13 -26.42 -21.87 8.79
N ASN A 14 -26.31 -21.10 9.87
CA ASN A 14 -27.37 -20.92 10.87
C ASN A 14 -27.72 -19.44 11.16
N GLN A 15 -27.31 -18.52 10.30
CA GLN A 15 -27.64 -17.09 10.45
C GLN A 15 -28.15 -16.54 9.11
N SER A 16 -28.97 -15.49 9.19
CA SER A 16 -29.34 -14.72 8.00
C SER A 16 -28.06 -14.19 7.33
N PRO A 17 -27.93 -14.30 6.00
CA PRO A 17 -26.78 -13.72 5.32
C PRO A 17 -26.79 -12.21 5.52
N THR A 18 -25.60 -11.63 5.66
CA THR A 18 -25.41 -10.19 5.87
C THR A 18 -24.29 -9.68 4.97
N GLY A 19 -24.19 -8.37 4.80
CA GLY A 19 -23.16 -7.73 3.99
C GLY A 19 -23.75 -6.92 2.83
N PHE A 20 -22.87 -6.19 2.16
CA PHE A 20 -23.25 -5.19 1.16
C PHE A 20 -24.24 -5.69 0.11
N CYS A 21 -24.05 -6.90 -0.44
CA CYS A 21 -24.92 -7.43 -1.49
C CYS A 21 -26.36 -7.68 -0.99
N ILE A 22 -26.50 -8.11 0.28
CA ILE A 22 -27.80 -8.37 0.89
C ILE A 22 -28.52 -7.06 1.20
N ASP A 23 -27.79 -6.09 1.77
CA ASP A 23 -28.33 -4.77 2.09
C ASP A 23 -28.80 -4.05 0.83
N LEU A 24 -28.01 -4.11 -0.24
CA LEU A 24 -28.37 -3.54 -1.55
C LEU A 24 -29.63 -4.20 -2.13
N PHE A 25 -29.75 -5.53 -2.05
CA PHE A 25 -30.95 -6.22 -2.53
C PHE A 25 -32.19 -5.82 -1.75
N ASN A 26 -32.09 -5.71 -0.42
CA ASN A 26 -33.20 -5.29 0.43
C ASN A 26 -33.62 -3.84 0.13
N GLU A 27 -32.66 -2.92 -0.04
CA GLU A 27 -32.94 -1.53 -0.41
C GLU A 27 -33.66 -1.43 -1.77
N ILE A 28 -33.20 -2.16 -2.78
CA ILE A 28 -33.85 -2.21 -4.09
C ILE A 28 -35.28 -2.77 -3.97
N ARG A 29 -35.48 -3.78 -3.11
CA ARG A 29 -36.81 -4.34 -2.84
C ARG A 29 -37.74 -3.34 -2.17
N GLU A 30 -37.23 -2.51 -1.27
CA GLU A 30 -38.02 -1.44 -0.64
C GLU A 30 -38.40 -0.36 -1.65
N ILE A 31 -37.46 0.11 -2.48
CA ILE A 31 -37.71 1.09 -3.54
C ILE A 31 -38.76 0.57 -4.54
N LEU A 32 -38.71 -0.72 -4.87
CA LEU A 32 -39.61 -1.34 -5.85
C LEU A 32 -40.84 -2.01 -5.19
N SER A 33 -41.11 -1.71 -3.92
CA SER A 33 -42.21 -2.34 -3.17
C SER A 33 -43.57 -2.08 -3.80
N ASP A 34 -43.83 -0.90 -4.37
CA ASP A 34 -45.09 -0.59 -5.04
C ASP A 34 -45.35 -1.50 -6.26
N GLN A 35 -44.30 -1.92 -6.98
CA GLN A 35 -44.41 -2.74 -8.19
C GLN A 35 -44.32 -4.25 -7.90
N TYR A 36 -43.60 -4.66 -6.84
CA TYR A 36 -43.29 -6.07 -6.57
C TYR A 36 -43.56 -6.52 -5.12
N SER A 37 -44.38 -5.79 -4.36
CA SER A 37 -44.76 -6.10 -2.96
C SER A 37 -45.30 -7.52 -2.74
N GLY A 38 -45.85 -8.15 -3.77
CA GLY A 38 -46.44 -9.48 -3.70
C GLY A 38 -45.48 -10.65 -3.91
N LEU A 39 -44.20 -10.43 -4.24
CA LEU A 39 -43.26 -11.52 -4.54
C LEU A 39 -42.45 -11.93 -3.30
N PRO A 40 -42.80 -13.05 -2.62
CA PRO A 40 -42.03 -13.52 -1.48
C PRO A 40 -40.62 -13.94 -1.94
N TYR A 41 -39.63 -13.69 -1.09
CA TYR A 41 -38.28 -14.20 -1.29
C TYR A 41 -37.76 -14.78 0.03
N ARG A 42 -36.85 -15.76 -0.08
CA ARG A 42 -36.16 -16.33 1.06
C ARG A 42 -34.70 -16.56 0.69
N PHE A 43 -33.80 -16.06 1.51
CA PHE A 43 -32.38 -16.32 1.33
C PHE A 43 -32.03 -17.74 1.80
N TYR A 44 -31.29 -18.45 0.95
CA TYR A 44 -30.70 -19.74 1.27
C TYR A 44 -29.17 -19.59 1.26
N PRO A 45 -28.51 -19.61 2.44
CA PRO A 45 -27.07 -19.49 2.50
C PRO A 45 -26.41 -20.71 1.85
N LEU A 46 -25.66 -20.49 0.77
CA LEU A 46 -24.91 -21.52 0.07
C LEU A 46 -23.41 -21.29 0.25
N ASN A 47 -22.73 -22.26 0.84
CA ASN A 47 -21.27 -22.27 0.94
C ASN A 47 -20.70 -23.25 -0.10
N ALA A 48 -20.60 -22.79 -1.35
CA ALA A 48 -20.10 -23.57 -2.47
C ALA A 48 -19.40 -22.64 -3.48
N SER A 49 -18.73 -23.19 -4.50
CA SER A 49 -18.08 -22.36 -5.52
C SER A 49 -19.11 -21.58 -6.35
N TYR A 50 -18.74 -20.40 -6.86
CA TYR A 50 -19.63 -19.60 -7.69
C TYR A 50 -20.23 -20.40 -8.85
N ASP A 51 -19.42 -21.18 -9.57
CA ASP A 51 -19.91 -21.97 -10.71
C ASP A 51 -20.95 -23.02 -10.27
N SER A 52 -20.74 -23.65 -9.11
CA SER A 52 -21.73 -24.60 -8.57
C SER A 52 -23.04 -23.92 -8.15
N ILE A 53 -22.97 -22.70 -7.64
CA ILE A 53 -24.16 -21.91 -7.26
C ILE A 53 -24.91 -21.48 -8.52
N LEU A 54 -24.18 -21.02 -9.54
CA LEU A 54 -24.74 -20.64 -10.83
C LEU A 54 -25.41 -21.81 -11.54
N LEU A 55 -24.84 -23.01 -11.47
CA LEU A 55 -25.48 -24.22 -12.01
C LEU A 55 -26.84 -24.48 -11.36
N LYS A 56 -27.01 -24.25 -10.05
CA LYS A 56 -28.31 -24.44 -9.39
C LYS A 56 -29.38 -23.44 -9.86
N VAL A 57 -28.99 -22.30 -10.40
CA VAL A 57 -29.92 -21.36 -11.05
C VAL A 57 -30.28 -21.85 -12.45
N ILE A 58 -29.31 -22.37 -13.19
CA ILE A 58 -29.52 -22.96 -14.52
C ILE A 58 -30.44 -24.18 -14.42
N ASP A 59 -30.27 -25.01 -13.39
CA ASP A 59 -31.08 -26.19 -13.09
C ASP A 59 -32.42 -25.85 -12.42
N GLU A 60 -32.80 -24.56 -12.37
CA GLU A 60 -34.05 -24.05 -11.80
C GLU A 60 -34.30 -24.47 -10.32
N THR A 61 -33.23 -24.83 -9.60
CA THR A 61 -33.31 -25.14 -8.16
C THR A 61 -33.48 -23.87 -7.32
N TYR A 62 -32.96 -22.75 -7.80
CA TYR A 62 -33.13 -21.41 -7.22
C TYR A 62 -33.41 -20.39 -8.32
N ASP A 63 -34.30 -19.43 -8.05
CA ASP A 63 -34.70 -18.44 -9.07
C ASP A 63 -33.64 -17.38 -9.35
N ALA A 64 -32.82 -17.05 -8.34
CA ALA A 64 -31.83 -15.99 -8.42
C ALA A 64 -30.71 -16.18 -7.40
N VAL A 65 -29.58 -15.53 -7.66
CA VAL A 65 -28.42 -15.50 -6.74
C VAL A 65 -28.04 -14.04 -6.46
N VAL A 66 -27.83 -13.74 -5.19
CA VAL A 66 -27.36 -12.44 -4.69
C VAL A 66 -25.98 -12.65 -4.09
N ALA A 67 -24.95 -12.19 -4.78
CA ALA A 67 -23.55 -12.28 -4.36
C ALA A 67 -22.67 -11.32 -5.19
N ASP A 68 -21.39 -11.23 -4.84
CA ASP A 68 -20.34 -10.52 -5.55
C ASP A 68 -19.85 -11.31 -6.79
N ILE A 69 -20.78 -11.64 -7.70
CA ILE A 69 -20.48 -12.43 -8.89
C ILE A 69 -19.92 -11.55 -10.00
N THR A 70 -18.71 -11.88 -10.45
CA THR A 70 -18.15 -11.28 -11.67
C THR A 70 -18.92 -11.76 -12.90
N ILE A 71 -19.41 -10.79 -13.68
CA ILE A 71 -20.08 -11.02 -14.96
C ILE A 71 -19.01 -11.40 -15.99
N LEU A 72 -19.05 -12.64 -16.47
CA LEU A 72 -18.12 -13.18 -17.47
C LEU A 72 -18.89 -13.59 -18.72
N ALA A 73 -18.28 -13.43 -19.90
CA ALA A 73 -18.91 -13.75 -21.18
C ALA A 73 -19.43 -15.19 -21.24
N ASP A 74 -18.68 -16.16 -20.71
CA ASP A 74 -19.10 -17.57 -20.71
C ASP A 74 -20.29 -17.84 -19.78
N ARG A 75 -20.38 -17.13 -18.64
CA ARG A 75 -21.53 -17.22 -17.72
C ARG A 75 -22.77 -16.58 -18.33
N SER A 76 -22.61 -15.46 -19.03
CA SER A 76 -23.71 -14.72 -19.67
C SER A 76 -24.34 -15.44 -20.86
N ARG A 77 -23.77 -16.58 -21.32
CA ARG A 77 -24.39 -17.41 -22.37
C ARG A 77 -25.63 -18.15 -21.87
N ASN A 78 -25.62 -18.57 -20.61
CA ASN A 78 -26.67 -19.41 -20.03
C ASN A 78 -27.45 -18.68 -18.92
N LEU A 79 -26.96 -17.52 -18.47
CA LEU A 79 -27.53 -16.76 -17.37
C LEU A 79 -27.71 -15.29 -17.75
N SER A 80 -28.81 -14.71 -17.32
CA SER A 80 -29.06 -13.28 -17.40
C SER A 80 -28.56 -12.59 -16.14
N PHE A 81 -27.80 -11.51 -16.30
CA PHE A 81 -27.28 -10.69 -15.20
C PHE A 81 -27.98 -9.33 -15.19
N THR A 82 -28.06 -8.73 -14.00
CA THR A 82 -28.45 -7.32 -13.84
C THR A 82 -27.32 -6.39 -14.30
N GLN A 83 -27.60 -5.09 -14.36
CA GLN A 83 -26.53 -4.10 -14.54
C GLN A 83 -25.54 -4.19 -13.38
N PRO A 84 -24.21 -4.13 -13.65
CA PRO A 84 -23.22 -4.12 -12.58
C PRO A 84 -23.39 -2.87 -11.71
N TYR A 85 -23.42 -3.06 -10.40
CA TYR A 85 -23.48 -1.98 -9.40
C TYR A 85 -22.09 -1.52 -8.94
N THR A 86 -21.04 -2.27 -9.30
CA THR A 86 -19.64 -1.96 -9.01
C THR A 86 -18.78 -2.25 -10.23
N GLU A 87 -17.76 -1.44 -10.46
CA GLU A 87 -16.81 -1.67 -11.54
C GLU A 87 -15.91 -2.86 -11.21
N SER A 88 -15.63 -3.69 -12.23
CA SER A 88 -14.64 -4.76 -12.11
C SER A 88 -13.24 -4.18 -12.35
N GLY A 89 -12.32 -4.41 -11.42
CA GLY A 89 -10.94 -3.95 -11.52
C GLY A 89 -9.95 -4.99 -11.00
N LEU A 90 -8.81 -5.11 -11.67
CA LEU A 90 -7.67 -5.89 -11.18
C LEU A 90 -6.72 -4.94 -10.45
N SER A 91 -6.45 -5.20 -9.17
CA SER A 91 -5.46 -4.47 -8.39
C SER A 91 -4.42 -5.43 -7.84
N LEU A 92 -3.16 -5.02 -7.92
CA LEU A 92 -2.03 -5.81 -7.45
C LEU A 92 -1.59 -5.24 -6.09
N MET A 93 -1.74 -6.05 -5.05
CA MET A 93 -1.28 -5.70 -3.71
C MET A 93 0.05 -6.40 -3.45
N PHE A 94 1.05 -5.61 -3.07
CA PHE A 94 2.33 -6.12 -2.60
C PHE A 94 2.50 -5.79 -1.12
N PRO A 95 3.16 -6.66 -0.34
CA PRO A 95 3.56 -6.29 1.01
C PRO A 95 4.44 -5.04 0.93
N VAL A 96 4.11 -4.04 1.74
CA VAL A 96 4.98 -2.86 1.89
C VAL A 96 6.12 -3.27 2.79
N GLU A 97 7.34 -3.33 2.25
CA GLU A 97 8.54 -3.43 3.05
C GLU A 97 8.81 -2.06 3.68
N THR A 98 8.56 -1.95 4.98
CA THR A 98 8.93 -0.75 5.73
C THR A 98 10.42 -0.81 6.03
N GLU A 99 11.25 -0.17 5.19
CA GLU A 99 12.63 0.13 5.57
C GLU A 99 12.62 1.21 6.68
N ASP A 100 13.48 1.05 7.68
CA ASP A 100 13.62 2.03 8.76
C ASP A 100 13.97 3.41 8.20
N SER A 101 13.06 4.37 8.38
CA SER A 101 13.09 5.71 7.78
C SER A 101 14.41 6.47 8.00
N ALA A 102 15.10 6.22 9.11
CA ALA A 102 16.36 6.90 9.45
C ALA A 102 17.53 6.53 8.51
N TRP A 103 17.58 5.30 7.98
CA TRP A 103 18.69 4.84 7.14
C TRP A 103 18.49 5.17 5.65
N LEU A 104 17.30 5.65 5.26
CA LEU A 104 17.02 6.09 3.89
C LEU A 104 17.95 7.24 3.46
N PHE A 105 18.43 8.07 4.39
CA PHE A 105 19.38 9.13 4.09
C PHE A 105 20.75 8.59 3.62
N MET A 106 21.12 7.36 4.00
CA MET A 106 22.40 6.75 3.61
C MET A 106 22.32 6.04 2.25
N LYS A 107 21.12 5.75 1.75
CA LYS A 107 20.85 5.05 0.48
C LYS A 107 21.36 5.75 -0.80
N PRO A 108 21.39 7.09 -0.90
CA PRO A 108 21.83 7.77 -2.12
C PRO A 108 23.33 7.62 -2.43
N PHE A 109 24.15 7.31 -1.42
CA PHE A 109 25.60 7.18 -1.57
C PHE A 109 26.04 5.72 -1.41
N SER A 110 26.77 5.21 -2.39
CA SER A 110 27.45 3.91 -2.26
C SER A 110 28.57 3.99 -1.23
N TRP A 111 28.97 2.84 -0.70
CA TRP A 111 30.10 2.74 0.24
C TRP A 111 31.40 3.36 -0.31
N GLU A 112 31.63 3.23 -1.62
CA GLU A 112 32.77 3.84 -2.31
C GLU A 112 32.72 5.38 -2.25
N MET A 113 31.54 5.96 -2.43
CA MET A 113 31.34 7.42 -2.35
C MET A 113 31.51 7.93 -0.91
N TRP A 114 31.13 7.15 0.10
CA TRP A 114 31.41 7.47 1.50
C TRP A 114 32.92 7.50 1.77
N ILE A 115 33.67 6.50 1.31
CA ILE A 115 35.12 6.47 1.44
C ILE A 115 35.76 7.66 0.72
N ALA A 116 35.32 7.94 -0.51
CA ALA A 116 35.80 9.08 -1.29
C ALA A 116 35.54 10.41 -0.57
N THR A 117 34.34 10.60 0.01
CA THR A 117 33.96 11.79 0.76
C THR A 117 34.84 11.98 1.99
N ILE A 118 35.06 10.92 2.78
CA ILE A 118 35.97 10.94 3.94
C ILE A 118 37.40 11.25 3.50
N GLY A 119 37.85 10.65 2.39
CA GLY A 119 39.18 10.89 1.83
C GLY A 119 39.39 12.36 1.41
N ILE A 120 38.40 12.95 0.73
CA ILE A 120 38.43 14.36 0.34
C ILE A 120 38.43 15.26 1.58
N LEU A 121 37.62 14.96 2.61
CA LEU A 121 37.61 15.72 3.86
C LEU A 121 38.95 15.68 4.59
N ILE A 122 39.61 14.51 4.66
CA ILE A 122 40.94 14.40 5.28
C ILE A 122 41.97 15.17 4.45
N TYR A 123 41.91 15.06 3.12
CA TYR A 123 42.81 15.76 2.22
C TYR A 123 42.70 17.28 2.37
N THR A 124 41.49 17.83 2.43
CA THR A 124 41.29 19.27 2.66
C THR A 124 41.75 19.71 4.05
N MET A 125 41.53 18.91 5.09
CA MET A 125 42.08 19.18 6.43
C MET A 125 43.61 19.24 6.44
N ILE A 126 44.29 18.33 5.73
CA ILE A 126 45.76 18.34 5.61
C ILE A 126 46.26 19.57 4.88
N ILE A 127 45.59 19.98 3.79
CA ILE A 127 45.96 21.20 3.04
C ILE A 127 45.83 22.43 3.93
N ILE A 128 44.69 22.60 4.60
CA ILE A 128 44.43 23.74 5.47
C ILE A 128 45.48 23.77 6.60
N TRP A 129 45.71 22.63 7.24
CA TRP A 129 46.74 22.50 8.27
C TRP A 129 48.12 22.92 7.76
N PHE A 130 48.53 22.48 6.56
CA PHE A 130 49.83 22.82 6.00
C PHE A 130 49.97 24.31 5.62
N LEU A 131 48.93 24.91 5.03
CA LEU A 131 48.92 26.34 4.68
C LEU A 131 48.94 27.22 5.93
N GLU A 132 48.05 26.92 6.86
CA GLU A 132 47.77 27.77 8.01
C GLU A 132 48.87 27.66 9.07
N HIS A 133 49.44 26.46 9.27
CA HIS A 133 50.58 26.27 10.17
C HIS A 133 51.85 27.01 9.71
N ARG A 134 52.02 27.26 8.41
CA ARG A 134 53.15 28.04 7.90
C ARG A 134 52.98 29.55 8.08
N LEU A 135 51.75 30.05 8.11
CA LEU A 135 51.45 31.48 8.06
C LEU A 135 51.02 32.06 9.41
N ASN A 136 50.42 31.25 10.30
CA ASN A 136 49.88 31.71 11.57
C ASN A 136 50.51 31.02 12.81
N PRO A 137 51.13 31.79 13.72
CA PRO A 137 51.74 31.24 14.94
C PRO A 137 50.72 30.69 15.95
N GLU A 138 49.43 31.04 15.84
CA GLU A 138 48.34 30.47 16.67
C GLU A 138 48.04 28.99 16.37
N PHE A 139 48.52 28.47 15.24
CA PHE A 139 48.49 27.04 14.92
C PHE A 139 49.74 26.31 15.43
N GLY A 140 50.59 26.95 16.23
CA GLY A 140 51.67 26.33 16.99
C GLY A 140 51.19 25.94 18.39
N GLY A 141 51.21 24.64 18.71
CA GLY A 141 50.77 24.15 20.02
C GLY A 141 50.64 22.62 20.09
N PRO A 142 50.12 22.07 21.20
CA PRO A 142 49.87 20.63 21.34
C PRO A 142 48.94 20.12 20.23
N LEU A 143 49.24 18.94 19.67
CA LEU A 143 48.53 18.36 18.52
C LEU A 143 46.99 18.38 18.63
N LYS A 144 46.45 18.18 19.85
CA LYS A 144 45.00 18.21 20.09
C LYS A 144 44.37 19.58 19.82
N THR A 145 45.04 20.66 20.21
CA THR A 145 44.54 22.04 20.01
C THR A 145 44.62 22.42 18.53
N GLN A 146 45.68 21.98 17.85
CA GLN A 146 45.86 22.24 16.43
C GLN A 146 44.81 21.53 15.55
N ILE A 147 44.50 20.27 15.88
CA ILE A 147 43.42 19.51 15.20
C ILE A 147 42.06 20.16 15.48
N SER A 148 41.79 20.58 16.72
CA SER A 148 40.54 21.25 17.08
C SER A 148 40.34 22.57 16.32
N ASN A 149 41.37 23.42 16.25
CA ASN A 149 41.28 24.70 15.56
C ASN A 149 41.17 24.52 14.04
N THR A 150 41.87 23.54 13.46
CA THR A 150 41.78 23.23 12.03
C THR A 150 40.39 22.67 11.68
N LEU A 151 39.85 21.79 12.53
CA LEU A 151 38.51 21.23 12.37
C LEU A 151 37.44 22.32 12.47
N TRP A 152 37.56 23.20 13.47
CA TRP A 152 36.64 24.32 13.66
C TRP A 152 36.69 25.30 12.48
N PHE A 153 37.90 25.66 12.00
CA PHE A 153 38.08 26.54 10.85
C PHE A 153 37.53 25.92 9.56
N ALA A 154 37.82 24.65 9.29
CA ALA A 154 37.29 23.94 8.12
C ALA A 154 35.76 23.86 8.15
N PHE A 155 35.17 23.57 9.30
CA PHE A 155 33.72 23.56 9.50
C PHE A 155 33.12 24.94 9.26
N SER A 156 33.66 26.00 9.88
CA SER A 156 33.20 27.37 9.65
C SER A 156 33.34 27.77 8.18
N SER A 157 34.44 27.46 7.49
CA SER A 157 34.62 27.78 6.07
C SER A 157 33.70 27.01 5.13
N LEU A 158 33.31 25.77 5.48
CA LEU A 158 32.39 24.94 4.68
C LEU A 158 30.94 25.40 4.81
N PHE A 159 30.55 25.90 5.99
CA PHE A 159 29.17 26.31 6.29
C PHE A 159 28.95 27.83 6.32
N SER A 160 30.00 28.64 6.23
CA SER A 160 29.89 30.08 5.99
C SER A 160 29.52 30.33 4.53
N VAL A 161 28.24 30.57 4.30
CA VAL A 161 27.76 31.29 3.12
C VAL A 161 27.82 32.79 3.44
N HIS A 162 28.88 33.41 2.91
CA HIS A 162 29.17 34.84 2.85
C HIS A 162 29.59 35.58 4.14
#